data_AF-A0A3D4DWF5-F1
#
_entry.id   AF-A0A3D4DWF5-F1
#
_cell.length_a   1.000
_cell.length_b   1.000
_cell.length_c   1.000
_cell.angle_alpha   90.00
_cell.angle_beta   90.00
_cell.angle_gamma   90.00
#
_symmetry.space_group_name_H-M   'P 1'
#
loop_
_entity.id
_entity.type
_entity.pdbx_description
1 polymer ?
#
loop_
_entity_poly.entity_id
_entity_poly.type
_entity_poly.pdbx_seq_one_letter_code
_entity_poly.pdbx_strand_id
1 'polypeptide(L)'
;MAQLPEHLTPERWLAQLLSSGEARKGGVVKRQIRDVERIVGREAFVDEIERRGFQVLENGRHFIVFCNDAPIRRVRPQPATVDVCPVRSAFERAF
;
A
#
# COMPACT_ATOMS: atom_id res chain seq x y z
N MET A 1 25.16 -9.32 6.74
CA MET A 1 24.43 -10.24 5.85
C MET A 1 23.75 -11.28 6.73
N ALA A 2 22.43 -11.19 6.95
CA ALA A 2 21.73 -12.17 7.78
C ALA A 2 21.36 -13.38 6.90
N GLN A 3 22.04 -14.50 7.15
CA GLN A 3 21.72 -15.78 6.55
C GLN A 3 20.29 -16.16 6.95
N LEU A 4 19.47 -16.54 5.97
CA LEU A 4 18.11 -16.99 6.24
C LEU A 4 18.18 -18.31 7.02
N PRO A 5 17.35 -18.52 8.06
CA PRO A 5 17.28 -19.81 8.73
C PRO A 5 16.97 -20.92 7.72
N GLU A 6 17.61 -22.09 7.84
CA GLU A 6 17.47 -23.19 6.86
C GLU A 6 16.03 -23.67 6.64
N HIS A 7 15.12 -23.39 7.57
CA HIS A 7 13.71 -23.75 7.48
C HIS A 7 12.82 -22.72 6.75
N LEU A 8 13.39 -21.58 6.32
CA LEU A 8 12.67 -20.50 5.64
C LEU A 8 12.88 -20.60 4.13
N THR A 9 12.13 -21.50 3.49
CA THR A 9 12.08 -21.54 2.03
C THR A 9 11.24 -20.36 1.49
N PRO A 10 11.47 -19.91 0.24
CA PRO A 10 10.68 -18.85 -0.38
C PRO A 10 9.18 -19.13 -0.35
N GLU A 11 8.80 -20.38 -0.65
CA GLU A 11 7.40 -20.84 -0.72
C GLU A 11 6.76 -20.82 0.66
N ARG A 12 7.49 -21.27 1.70
CA ARG A 12 6.99 -21.27 3.07
C ARG A 12 6.81 -19.83 3.57
N TRP A 13 7.74 -18.95 3.25
CA TRP A 13 7.66 -17.54 3.60
C TRP A 13 6.44 -16.86 2.96
N LEU A 14 6.24 -17.07 1.65
CA LEU A 14 5.05 -16.59 0.93
C LEU A 14 3.77 -17.15 1.53
N ALA A 15 3.72 -18.47 1.76
CA ALA A 15 2.54 -19.14 2.29
C ALA A 15 2.18 -18.59 3.68
N GLN A 16 3.16 -18.38 4.56
CA GLN A 16 2.96 -17.80 5.89
C GLN A 16 2.46 -16.36 5.81
N LEU A 17 3.04 -15.54 4.93
CA LEU A 17 2.64 -14.14 4.73
C LEU A 17 1.19 -14.04 4.25
N LEU A 18 0.88 -14.75 3.17
CA LEU A 18 -0.40 -14.66 2.45
C LEU A 18 -1.52 -15.51 3.08
N SER A 19 -1.20 -16.33 4.08
CA SER A 19 -2.17 -17.08 4.88
C SER A 19 -2.26 -16.60 6.32
N SER A 20 -1.65 -15.45 6.62
CA SER A 20 -1.71 -14.81 7.93
C SER A 20 -3.15 -14.47 8.33
N GLY A 21 -3.39 -14.28 9.63
CA GLY A 21 -4.72 -13.88 10.12
C GLY A 21 -5.22 -12.59 9.47
N GLU A 22 -4.33 -11.64 9.17
CA GLU A 22 -4.66 -10.39 8.50
C GLU A 22 -5.05 -10.62 7.04
N ALA A 23 -4.30 -11.45 6.32
CA ALA A 23 -4.61 -11.81 4.94
C ALA A 23 -5.97 -12.53 4.82
N ARG A 24 -6.27 -13.45 5.74
CA ARG A 24 -7.56 -14.17 5.77
C ARG A 24 -8.76 -13.27 6.02
N LYS A 25 -8.57 -12.13 6.68
CA LYS A 25 -9.62 -11.13 6.95
C LYS A 25 -9.78 -10.10 5.83
N GLY A 26 -8.99 -10.21 4.75
CA GLY A 26 -8.97 -9.21 3.70
C GLY A 26 -8.25 -7.92 4.08
N GLY A 27 -7.37 -7.97 5.08
CA GLY A 27 -6.63 -6.80 5.58
C GLY A 27 -5.46 -6.40 4.69
N VAL A 28 -4.47 -5.72 5.30
CA VAL A 28 -3.29 -5.20 4.60
C VAL A 28 -2.02 -5.78 5.20
N VAL A 29 -1.14 -6.29 4.35
CA VAL A 29 0.16 -6.80 4.75
C VAL A 29 1.27 -5.93 4.16
N LYS A 30 2.23 -5.53 4.99
CA LYS A 30 3.37 -4.70 4.61
C LYS A 30 4.68 -5.47 4.70
N ARG A 31 5.53 -5.40 3.67
CA ARG A 31 6.86 -6.02 3.63
C ARG A 31 7.91 -5.10 3.02
N GLN A 32 9.18 -5.25 3.41
CA GLN A 32 10.27 -4.50 2.80
C GLN A 32 10.65 -5.10 1.45
N ILE A 33 10.80 -4.26 0.42
CA ILE A 33 11.15 -4.69 -0.94
C ILE A 33 12.44 -5.51 -0.93
N ARG A 34 13.48 -5.04 -0.23
CA ARG A 34 14.76 -5.76 -0.11
C ARG A 34 14.63 -7.17 0.46
N ASP A 35 13.67 -7.41 1.35
CA ASP A 35 13.48 -8.73 1.95
C ASP A 35 12.74 -9.64 0.99
N VAL A 36 11.73 -9.11 0.29
CA VAL A 36 11.03 -9.84 -0.77
C VAL A 36 11.99 -10.25 -1.88
N GLU A 37 12.76 -9.30 -2.42
CA GLU A 37 13.73 -9.55 -3.48
C GLU A 37 14.77 -10.59 -3.09
N ARG A 38 15.24 -10.54 -1.83
CA ARG A 38 16.25 -11.48 -1.32
C ARG A 38 15.71 -12.88 -1.02
N ILE A 39 14.46 -12.98 -0.57
CA ILE A 39 13.88 -14.26 -0.11
C ILE A 39 13.22 -15.00 -1.27
N VAL A 40 12.42 -14.32 -2.07
CA VAL A 40 11.56 -14.96 -3.09
C VAL A 40 11.70 -14.36 -4.49
N GLY A 41 12.21 -13.15 -4.59
CA GLY A 41 12.26 -12.41 -5.85
C GLY A 41 10.96 -11.63 -6.10
N ARG A 42 11.08 -10.49 -6.79
CA ARG A 42 9.93 -9.60 -7.06
C ARG A 42 8.87 -10.29 -7.91
N GLU A 43 9.25 -10.93 -9.01
CA GLU A 43 8.34 -11.53 -9.98
C GLU A 43 7.47 -12.61 -9.33
N ALA A 44 8.10 -13.62 -8.72
CA ALA A 44 7.39 -14.69 -8.02
C ALA A 44 6.47 -14.17 -6.89
N PHE A 45 6.85 -13.06 -6.23
CA PHE A 45 6.00 -12.43 -5.22
C PHE A 45 4.74 -11.78 -5.82
N VAL A 46 4.89 -11.05 -6.93
CA VAL A 46 3.77 -10.39 -7.62
C VAL A 46 2.84 -11.43 -8.23
N ASP A 47 3.39 -12.44 -8.92
CA ASP A 47 2.61 -13.51 -9.54
C ASP A 47 1.74 -14.25 -8.51
N GLU A 48 2.28 -14.59 -7.34
CA GLU A 48 1.54 -15.28 -6.29
C GLU A 48 0.45 -14.40 -5.65
N ILE A 49 0.64 -13.08 -5.61
CA ILE A 49 -0.37 -12.11 -5.15
C ILE A 49 -1.52 -12.04 -6.16
N GLU A 50 -1.20 -11.86 -7.44
CA GLU A 50 -2.20 -11.80 -8.51
C GLU A 50 -3.00 -13.10 -8.61
N ARG A 51 -2.33 -14.26 -8.48
CA ARG A 51 -2.97 -15.58 -8.47
C ARG A 51 -4.02 -15.74 -7.37
N ARG A 52 -3.89 -14.98 -6.27
CA ARG A 52 -4.85 -14.99 -5.14
C ARG A 52 -5.96 -13.95 -5.28
N GLY A 53 -5.97 -13.14 -6.34
CA GLY A 53 -6.89 -12.02 -6.48
C GLY A 53 -6.60 -10.86 -5.52
N PHE A 54 -5.37 -10.80 -5.00
CA PHE A 54 -4.91 -9.70 -4.16
C PHE A 54 -4.29 -8.60 -5.02
N GLN A 55 -4.07 -7.43 -4.42
CA GLN A 55 -3.44 -6.29 -5.08
C GLN A 55 -2.19 -5.88 -4.33
N VAL A 56 -1.12 -5.54 -5.04
CA VAL A 56 0.14 -5.06 -4.44
C VAL A 56 0.51 -3.69 -4.97
N LEU A 57 0.91 -2.81 -4.06
CA LEU A 57 1.47 -1.50 -4.37
C LEU A 57 2.91 -1.40 -3.87
N GLU A 58 3.72 -0.65 -4.58
CA GLU A 58 5.00 -0.17 -4.09
C GLU A 58 4.86 1.23 -3.48
N ASN A 59 5.36 1.41 -2.27
CA ASN A 59 5.43 2.71 -1.62
C ASN A 59 6.74 2.86 -0.84
N GLY A 60 7.65 3.66 -1.38
CA GLY A 60 9.01 3.82 -0.85
C GLY A 60 9.74 2.48 -0.88
N ARG A 61 10.19 2.00 0.29
CA ARG A 61 10.93 0.72 0.42
C ARG A 61 10.05 -0.48 0.71
N HIS A 62 8.74 -0.35 0.50
CA HIS A 62 7.78 -1.36 0.93
C HIS A 62 6.83 -1.79 -0.18
N PHE A 63 6.53 -3.09 -0.18
CA PHE A 63 5.31 -3.62 -0.76
C PHE A 63 4.17 -3.50 0.25
N ILE A 64 3.04 -3.01 -0.22
CA ILE A 64 1.77 -2.92 0.49
C ILE A 64 0.78 -3.82 -0.24
N VAL A 65 0.44 -4.95 0.37
CA VAL A 65 -0.46 -5.95 -0.20
C VAL A 65 -1.84 -5.78 0.42
N PHE A 66 -2.83 -5.48 -0.40
CA PHE A 66 -4.24 -5.55 -0.04
C PHE A 66 -4.73 -6.96 -0.31
N CYS A 67 -5.13 -7.68 0.74
CA CYS A 67 -5.56 -9.07 0.65
C CYS A 67 -7.03 -9.20 0.22
N ASN A 68 -7.46 -8.36 -0.72
CA ASN A 68 -8.80 -8.29 -1.29
C ASN A 68 -8.76 -7.66 -2.69
N ASP A 69 -9.89 -7.67 -3.39
CA ASP A 69 -10.09 -7.14 -4.74
C ASP A 69 -10.76 -5.75 -4.77
N ALA A 70 -10.93 -5.11 -3.61
CA ALA A 70 -11.59 -3.81 -3.53
C ALA A 70 -10.76 -2.72 -4.23
N PRO A 71 -11.39 -1.73 -4.88
CA PRO A 71 -10.67 -0.72 -5.65
C PRO A 71 -9.80 0.17 -4.76
N ILE A 72 -8.54 0.34 -5.16
CA ILE A 72 -7.58 1.22 -4.48
C ILE A 72 -7.85 2.68 -4.85
N ARG A 73 -8.05 3.54 -3.85
CA ARG A 73 -8.22 4.99 -4.03
C ARG A 73 -7.25 5.77 -3.14
N ARG A 74 -6.50 6.70 -3.74
CA ARG A 74 -5.67 7.66 -3.00
C ARG A 74 -6.55 8.77 -2.44
N VAL A 75 -6.78 8.77 -1.13
CA VAL A 75 -7.47 9.88 -0.45
C VAL A 75 -6.53 11.09 -0.37
N ARG A 76 -7.02 12.25 -0.78
CA ARG A 76 -6.34 13.55 -0.58
C ARG A 76 -7.24 14.44 0.29
N PRO A 77 -6.67 15.30 1.14
CA PRO A 77 -7.46 16.33 1.79
C PRO A 77 -8.11 17.21 0.71
N GLN A 78 -9.39 17.52 0.88
CA GLN A 78 -10.00 18.59 0.10
C GLN A 78 -9.37 19.90 0.58
N PRO A 79 -8.96 20.80 -0.34
CA PRO A 79 -8.56 22.13 0.08
C PRO A 79 -9.75 22.72 0.83
N ALA A 80 -9.51 23.21 2.06
CA ALA A 80 -10.52 23.99 2.76
C ALA A 80 -10.95 25.11 1.80
N THR A 81 -12.25 25.23 1.55
CA THR A 81 -12.80 26.39 0.87
C THR A 81 -12.38 27.60 1.68
N VAL A 82 -11.45 28.40 1.16
CA VAL A 82 -11.24 29.75 1.66
C VAL A 82 -12.53 30.50 1.35
N ASP A 83 -13.39 30.64 2.36
CA ASP A 83 -14.49 31.59 2.32
C ASP A 83 -13.85 32.98 2.17
N VAL A 84 -13.78 33.45 0.92
CA VAL A 84 -13.44 34.84 0.63
C VAL A 84 -14.63 35.65 1.13
N CYS A 85 -14.52 36.18 2.34
CA CYS A 85 -15.51 37.13 2.87
C CYS A 85 -15.60 38.31 1.87
N PRO A 86 -16.77 38.61 1.28
CA PRO A 86 -16.89 39.55 0.16
C PRO A 86 -16.83 41.03 0.58
N VAL A 87 -16.29 41.36 1.76
CA VAL A 87 -16.22 42.74 2.27
C VAL A 87 -14.97 43.46 1.72
N ARG A 88 -14.81 43.46 0.39
CA ARG A 88 -13.84 44.31 -0.33
C ARG A 88 -14.41 44.95 -1.59
N SER A 89 -15.73 45.01 -1.77
CA SER A 89 -16.37 45.73 -2.90
C SER A 89 -17.15 46.99 -2.51
N ALA A 90 -17.15 47.38 -1.22
CA ALA A 90 -17.89 48.56 -0.76
C ALA A 90 -17.05 49.85 -0.69
N PHE A 91 -15.72 49.80 -0.86
CA PHE A 91 -14.86 50.98 -0.66
C PHE A 91 -14.51 51.74 -1.96
N GLU A 92 -14.72 51.17 -3.14
CA GLU A 92 -14.37 51.79 -4.45
C GLU A 92 -15.53 52.52 -5.15
N ARG A 93 -16.60 52.87 -4.42
CA ARG A 93 -17.71 53.71 -4.95
C ARG A 93 -17.91 55.04 -4.21
N ALA A 94 -16.94 55.46 -3.39
CA ALA A 94 -17.03 56.67 -2.58
C ALA A 94 -16.01 57.76 -2.93
N PHE A 95 -15.27 57.64 -4.04
CA PHE A 95 -14.44 58.72 -4.58
C PHE A 95 -14.55 58.77 -6.10
#